data_AF-A0A8T6FTW7-F1
#
_entry.id   AF-A0A8T6FTW7-F1
#
_cell.length_a   1.000
_cell.length_b   1.000
_cell.length_c   1.000
_cell.angle_alpha   90.00
_cell.angle_beta   90.00
_cell.angle_gamma   90.00
#
_symmetry.space_group_name_H-M   'P 1'
#
loop_
_entity.id
_entity.type
_entity.pdbx_description
1 polymer ?
#
loop_
_entity_poly.entity_id
_entity_poly.type
_entity_poly.pdbx_seq_one_letter_code
_entity_poly.pdbx_strand_id
1 'polypeptide(L)'
;MIELLVDRLRWPAPLVRERAASQLGDRIAAGDDGAVQALLVWIADQELESLAAIGLLPFLHAAGRADANSPSTSRIASAVRARSVLSELYLGHLDPSYTSNPSLGRHSGLPPSSWVPPRTSAGAREVFFEEMIRERLERAARVFQAPLERQFDFELSVLSGRHGESPASAYSAAGPYESGYHPGWRPISAETRTSAYLRALAWAASHTSAPADWLLGAAAKVSPADLGLWGVRPTKAPGWWPSLDTHGDANEIDSEVATTLRKVNAAVQAWRSDGHAVLAASGCISHTNRTQHDLEIRAFFQRTDGPSRPGSEQLFEYLKSVRSPFRQRPSPLRFEGAIGANGGAQELADWVVVPCSGSTGPLAFIVWQGWRGLRGFQCPSPELVDAEIRAICRQDSVDYECAGELVAQWTDWSGSLSATAVRDLLPASGWVLVAPQAVVDRFTSETGMALAWAWEVTSRFRDYAHGEFIVHRAHGDHGTTMVIRP
;
A
#
# COMPACT_ATOMS: atom_id res chain seq x y z
N MET A 1 4.17 -24.75 18.76
CA MET A 1 3.55 -24.04 17.62
C MET A 1 3.50 -22.53 17.84
N ILE A 2 3.09 -22.03 19.02
CA ILE A 2 3.09 -20.59 19.35
C ILE A 2 4.49 -19.99 19.26
N GLU A 3 5.51 -20.66 19.80
CA GLU A 3 6.92 -20.21 19.73
C GLU A 3 7.37 -19.96 18.28
N LEU A 4 7.06 -20.87 17.36
CA LEU A 4 7.37 -20.70 15.94
C LEU A 4 6.67 -19.47 15.32
N LEU A 5 5.43 -19.16 15.73
CA LEU A 5 4.73 -17.96 15.24
C LEU A 5 5.39 -16.68 15.76
N VAL A 6 5.78 -16.66 17.03
CA VAL A 6 6.48 -15.55 17.65
C VAL A 6 7.86 -15.34 17.01
N ASP A 7 8.61 -16.40 16.75
CA ASP A 7 9.89 -16.32 16.04
C ASP A 7 9.74 -15.78 14.61
N ARG A 8 8.65 -16.15 13.93
CA ARG A 8 8.33 -15.67 12.59
C ARG A 8 8.07 -14.16 12.51
N LEU A 9 7.81 -13.48 13.63
CA LEU A 9 7.74 -12.01 13.65
C LEU A 9 9.10 -11.33 13.36
N ARG A 10 10.22 -12.04 13.55
CA ARG A 10 11.56 -11.57 13.14
C ARG A 10 11.91 -11.94 11.70
N TRP A 11 11.14 -12.84 11.08
CA TRP A 11 11.50 -13.42 9.79
C TRP A 11 11.63 -12.34 8.70
N PRO A 12 12.69 -12.27 7.89
CA PRO A 12 12.90 -11.12 7.00
C PRO A 12 11.83 -10.93 5.91
N ALA A 13 11.12 -11.98 5.50
CA ALA A 13 10.05 -11.86 4.50
C ALA A 13 8.76 -11.26 5.10
N PRO A 14 8.24 -10.14 4.55
CA PRO A 14 7.03 -9.47 5.05
C PRO A 14 5.81 -10.37 5.20
N LEU A 15 5.53 -11.18 4.18
CA LEU A 15 4.36 -12.06 4.16
C LEU A 15 4.39 -13.13 5.27
N VAL A 16 5.59 -13.54 5.70
CA VAL A 16 5.73 -14.49 6.82
C VAL A 16 5.39 -13.80 8.14
N ARG A 17 5.86 -12.56 8.34
CA ARG A 17 5.54 -11.75 9.53
C ARG A 17 4.05 -11.44 9.60
N GLU A 18 3.46 -11.00 8.49
CA GLU A 18 2.03 -10.71 8.38
C GLU A 18 1.20 -11.93 8.79
N ARG A 19 1.41 -13.08 8.16
CA ARG A 19 0.65 -14.31 8.46
C ARG A 19 0.85 -14.77 9.89
N ALA A 20 2.06 -14.65 10.43
CA ALA A 20 2.34 -15.00 11.82
C ALA A 20 1.61 -14.06 12.79
N ALA A 21 1.62 -12.75 12.51
CA ALA A 21 0.93 -11.75 13.32
C ALA A 21 -0.59 -11.93 13.28
N SER A 22 -1.16 -12.21 12.11
CA SER A 22 -2.58 -12.52 11.93
C SER A 22 -2.99 -13.77 12.71
N GLN A 23 -2.21 -14.86 12.63
CA GLN A 23 -2.49 -16.10 13.38
C GLN A 23 -2.36 -15.92 14.89
N LEU A 24 -1.38 -15.12 15.36
CA LEU A 24 -1.27 -14.76 16.77
C LEU A 24 -2.45 -13.91 17.22
N GLY A 25 -2.87 -12.92 16.43
CA GLY A 25 -4.02 -12.09 16.75
C GLY A 25 -5.34 -12.89 16.76
N ASP A 26 -5.51 -13.85 15.85
CA ASP A 26 -6.66 -14.78 15.87
C ASP A 26 -6.71 -15.60 17.17
N ARG A 27 -5.55 -16.07 17.64
CA ARG A 27 -5.43 -16.81 18.92
C ARG A 27 -5.72 -15.92 20.13
N ILE A 28 -5.17 -14.71 20.15
CA ILE A 28 -5.42 -13.73 21.23
C ILE A 28 -6.91 -13.39 21.28
N ALA A 29 -7.55 -13.13 20.14
CA ALA A 29 -8.98 -12.87 20.08
C ALA A 29 -9.82 -14.06 20.59
N ALA A 30 -9.35 -15.29 20.40
CA ALA A 30 -9.98 -16.50 20.92
C ALA A 30 -9.71 -16.77 22.42
N GLY A 31 -8.96 -15.90 23.12
CA GLY A 31 -8.64 -16.05 24.54
C GLY A 31 -7.50 -17.02 24.84
N ASP A 32 -6.59 -17.27 23.90
CA ASP A 32 -5.40 -18.10 24.14
C ASP A 32 -4.35 -17.35 24.98
N ASP A 33 -4.43 -17.51 26.30
CA ASP A 33 -3.49 -16.92 27.27
C ASP A 33 -2.03 -17.33 27.02
N GLY A 34 -1.80 -18.51 26.44
CA GLY A 34 -0.46 -18.97 26.07
C GLY A 34 0.14 -18.12 24.96
N ALA A 35 -0.67 -17.75 23.96
CA ALA A 35 -0.26 -16.85 22.89
C ALA A 35 0.01 -15.44 23.41
N VAL A 36 -0.85 -14.92 24.30
CA VAL A 36 -0.66 -13.62 24.96
C VAL A 36 0.67 -13.61 25.73
N GLN A 37 0.90 -14.61 26.58
CA GLN A 37 2.08 -14.63 27.44
C GLN A 37 3.38 -14.78 26.62
N ALA A 38 3.39 -15.68 25.62
CA ALA A 38 4.55 -15.85 24.75
C ALA A 38 4.90 -14.55 24.00
N LEU A 39 3.89 -13.83 23.51
CA LEU A 39 4.09 -12.57 22.80
C LEU A 39 4.58 -11.45 23.73
N LEU A 40 4.03 -11.33 24.94
CA LEU A 40 4.49 -10.34 25.93
C LEU A 40 5.95 -10.58 26.35
N VAL A 41 6.34 -11.85 26.58
CA VAL A 41 7.74 -12.21 26.86
C VAL A 41 8.63 -11.82 25.69
N TRP A 42 8.24 -12.18 24.46
CA TRP A 42 9.00 -11.81 23.28
C TRP A 42 9.13 -10.30 23.13
N ILE A 43 8.06 -9.51 23.30
CA ILE A 43 8.14 -8.03 23.25
C ILE A 43 9.15 -7.51 24.28
N ALA A 44 9.14 -8.04 25.50
CA ALA A 44 10.03 -7.61 26.57
C ALA A 44 11.51 -7.93 26.30
N ASP A 45 11.78 -8.92 25.45
CA ASP A 45 13.13 -9.31 25.04
C ASP A 45 13.63 -8.55 23.80
N GLN A 46 12.81 -7.70 23.18
CA GLN A 46 13.26 -6.89 22.04
C GLN A 46 14.05 -5.66 22.49
N GLU A 47 15.25 -5.52 21.94
CA GLU A 47 16.10 -4.33 22.14
C GLU A 47 15.85 -3.24 21.09
N LEU A 48 15.43 -3.64 19.88
CA LEU A 48 15.08 -2.74 18.78
C LEU A 48 13.63 -2.28 18.89
N GLU A 49 13.43 -0.97 18.79
CA GLU A 49 12.14 -0.29 18.86
C GLU A 49 11.16 -0.78 17.79
N SER A 50 11.64 -1.05 16.57
CA SER A 50 10.80 -1.51 15.46
C SER A 50 10.27 -2.93 15.68
N LEU A 51 11.08 -3.83 16.24
CA LEU A 51 10.66 -5.20 16.56
C LEU A 51 9.68 -5.22 17.74
N ALA A 52 9.93 -4.42 18.78
CA ALA A 52 8.98 -4.27 19.88
C ALA A 52 7.62 -3.77 19.38
N ALA A 53 7.62 -2.78 18.47
CA ALA A 53 6.40 -2.29 17.84
C ALA A 53 5.72 -3.35 16.96
N ILE A 54 6.47 -4.16 16.20
CA ILE A 54 5.91 -5.30 15.43
C ILE A 54 5.18 -6.28 16.36
N GLY A 55 5.70 -6.53 17.56
CA GLY A 55 5.04 -7.39 18.54
C GLY A 55 3.68 -6.87 19.03
N LEU A 56 3.37 -5.59 18.83
CA LEU A 56 2.06 -5.02 19.18
C LEU A 56 0.99 -5.27 18.10
N LEU A 57 1.40 -5.58 16.87
CA LEU A 57 0.48 -5.78 15.74
C LEU A 57 -0.51 -6.95 15.93
N PRO A 58 -0.13 -8.11 16.52
CA PRO A 58 -1.09 -9.16 16.85
C PRO A 58 -2.18 -8.70 17.84
N PHE A 59 -1.85 -7.86 18.82
CA PHE A 59 -2.85 -7.29 19.74
C PHE A 59 -3.80 -6.34 19.00
N LEU A 60 -3.27 -5.52 18.08
CA LEU A 60 -4.07 -4.63 17.25
C LEU A 60 -5.01 -5.41 16.32
N HIS A 61 -4.53 -6.50 15.72
CA HIS A 61 -5.34 -7.40 14.90
C HIS A 61 -6.45 -8.06 15.73
N ALA A 62 -6.14 -8.50 16.95
CA ALA A 62 -7.13 -9.05 17.87
C ALA A 62 -8.20 -8.02 18.25
N ALA A 63 -7.78 -6.80 18.64
CA ALA A 63 -8.67 -5.71 19.04
C ALA A 63 -9.64 -5.25 17.94
N GLY A 64 -9.33 -5.52 16.67
CA GLY A 64 -10.23 -5.29 15.55
C GLY A 64 -11.48 -6.19 15.52
N ARG A 65 -11.61 -7.15 16.45
CA ARG A 65 -12.76 -8.07 16.52
C ARG A 65 -13.69 -7.70 17.68
N ALA A 66 -15.00 -7.77 17.44
CA ALA A 66 -16.03 -7.37 18.41
C ALA A 66 -15.96 -8.11 19.76
N ASP A 67 -15.55 -9.38 19.77
CA ASP A 67 -15.54 -10.25 20.96
C ASP A 67 -14.12 -10.56 21.48
N ALA A 68 -13.14 -9.69 21.20
CA ALA A 68 -11.74 -9.98 21.51
C ALA A 68 -11.45 -9.95 23.02
N ASN A 69 -10.97 -11.07 23.56
CA ASN A 69 -10.44 -11.18 24.93
C ASN A 69 -8.98 -10.70 25.00
N SER A 70 -8.73 -9.44 24.63
CA SER A 70 -7.38 -8.86 24.64
C SER A 70 -6.96 -8.47 26.06
N PRO A 71 -5.68 -8.65 26.46
CA PRO A 71 -5.19 -8.14 27.74
C PRO A 71 -5.27 -6.61 27.81
N SER A 72 -5.36 -6.07 29.02
CA SER A 72 -5.38 -4.62 29.24
C SER A 72 -4.17 -3.93 28.59
N THR A 73 -4.38 -2.75 27.99
CA THR A 73 -3.30 -1.95 27.38
C THR A 73 -2.19 -1.63 28.37
N SER A 74 -2.48 -1.45 29.67
CA SER A 74 -1.46 -1.26 30.72
C SER A 74 -0.51 -2.46 30.80
N ARG A 75 -1.02 -3.70 30.87
CA ARG A 75 -0.22 -4.93 30.86
C ARG A 75 0.66 -5.03 29.62
N ILE A 76 0.11 -4.70 28.44
CA ILE A 76 0.87 -4.69 27.18
C ILE A 76 1.98 -3.62 27.24
N ALA A 77 1.64 -2.39 27.63
CA ALA A 77 2.55 -1.26 27.71
C ALA A 77 3.71 -1.48 28.71
N SER A 78 3.50 -2.27 29.76
CA SER A 78 4.55 -2.67 30.71
C SER A 78 5.53 -3.68 30.13
N ALA A 79 5.13 -4.49 29.15
CA ALA A 79 6.01 -5.43 28.47
C ALA A 79 6.91 -4.75 27.43
N VAL A 80 6.48 -3.62 26.85
CA VAL A 80 7.26 -2.87 25.85
C VAL A 80 8.45 -2.18 26.51
N ARG A 81 9.58 -2.89 26.60
CA ARG A 81 10.83 -2.30 27.14
C ARG A 81 11.40 -1.28 26.16
N ALA A 82 11.56 -1.64 24.89
CA ALA A 82 12.03 -0.75 23.82
C ALA A 82 10.91 0.17 23.30
N ARG A 83 10.44 1.08 24.16
CA ARG A 83 9.42 2.07 23.79
C ARG A 83 9.90 3.01 22.70
N SER A 84 8.98 3.33 21.80
CA SER A 84 9.16 4.20 20.65
C SER A 84 7.90 4.98 20.34
N VAL A 85 8.04 6.05 19.55
CA VAL A 85 6.90 6.84 19.06
C VAL A 85 5.87 5.96 18.33
N LEU A 86 6.32 4.93 17.59
CA LEU A 86 5.42 3.98 16.92
C LEU A 86 4.70 3.07 17.91
N SER A 87 5.38 2.58 18.96
CA SER A 87 4.70 1.78 19.98
C SER A 87 3.69 2.60 20.77
N GLU A 88 3.96 3.88 21.05
CA GLU A 88 3.01 4.79 21.72
C GLU A 88 1.78 5.06 20.83
N LEU A 89 1.98 5.15 19.50
CA LEU A 89 0.89 5.23 18.54
C LEU A 89 0.04 3.96 18.54
N TYR A 90 0.66 2.77 18.56
CA TYR A 90 -0.06 1.50 18.63
C TYR A 90 -0.83 1.32 19.94
N LEU A 91 -0.24 1.68 21.08
CA LEU A 91 -0.91 1.60 22.38
C LEU A 91 -2.12 2.55 22.44
N GLY A 92 -2.00 3.77 21.90
CA GLY A 92 -3.14 4.69 21.78
C GLY A 92 -4.24 4.19 20.83
N HIS A 93 -3.92 3.32 19.87
CA HIS A 93 -4.91 2.67 19.02
C HIS A 93 -5.56 1.45 19.67
N LEU A 94 -4.86 0.76 20.57
CA LEU A 94 -5.42 -0.34 21.37
C LEU A 94 -6.45 0.16 22.40
N ASP A 95 -6.21 1.33 22.98
CA ASP A 95 -7.08 1.92 23.99
C ASP A 95 -7.12 3.45 23.82
N PRO A 96 -8.27 4.02 23.40
CA PRO A 96 -8.42 5.47 23.24
C PRO A 96 -8.22 6.28 24.53
N SER A 97 -8.30 5.64 25.71
CA SER A 97 -7.99 6.30 26.99
C SER A 97 -6.49 6.33 27.31
N TYR A 98 -5.68 5.54 26.59
CA TYR A 98 -4.23 5.57 26.71
C TYR A 98 -3.67 6.89 26.17
N THR A 99 -3.09 7.69 27.05
CA THR A 99 -2.44 8.94 26.66
C THR A 99 -1.06 8.64 26.10
N SER A 100 -0.94 8.61 24.77
CA SER A 100 0.35 8.44 24.08
C SER A 100 1.32 9.54 24.49
N ASN A 101 2.55 9.14 24.84
CA ASN A 101 3.61 10.09 25.17
C ASN A 101 4.87 9.81 24.33
N PRO A 102 5.02 10.46 23.16
CA PRO A 102 6.19 10.27 22.28
C PRO A 102 7.54 10.51 22.95
N SER A 103 7.61 11.35 23.99
CA SER A 103 8.85 11.64 24.72
C SER A 103 9.33 10.49 25.61
N LEU A 104 8.48 9.48 25.88
CA LEU A 104 8.90 8.23 26.53
C LEU A 104 9.67 7.30 25.59
N GLY A 105 9.77 7.64 24.30
CA GLY A 105 10.58 6.90 23.35
C GLY A 105 12.07 6.96 23.72
N ARG A 106 12.79 5.86 23.49
CA ARG A 106 14.23 5.79 23.73
C ARG A 106 14.99 6.63 22.70
N HIS A 107 16.06 7.30 23.12
CA HIS A 107 17.08 7.89 22.25
C HIS A 107 18.44 7.89 22.97
N SER A 108 19.53 8.00 22.22
CA SER A 108 20.91 7.92 22.74
C SER A 108 21.45 9.27 23.26
N GLY A 109 20.63 10.32 23.20
CA GLY A 109 20.98 11.66 23.66
C GLY A 109 21.49 12.51 22.51
N LEU A 110 22.21 13.59 22.83
CA LEU A 110 22.78 14.48 21.82
C LEU A 110 24.04 13.84 21.20
N PRO A 111 24.23 13.93 19.87
CA PRO A 111 25.48 13.54 19.24
C PRO A 111 26.59 14.45 19.79
N PRO A 112 27.74 13.90 20.22
CA PRO A 112 28.86 14.72 20.66
C PRO A 112 29.22 15.78 19.61
N SER A 113 29.68 16.96 20.04
CA SER A 113 30.05 18.04 19.11
C SER A 113 31.20 17.62 18.17
N SER A 114 32.09 16.76 18.65
CA SER A 114 33.19 16.16 17.88
C SER A 114 32.77 14.94 17.04
N TRP A 115 31.55 14.44 17.20
CA TRP A 115 31.08 13.28 16.44
C TRP A 115 30.91 13.65 14.97
N VAL A 116 31.41 12.79 14.10
CA VAL A 116 31.32 12.93 12.64
C VAL A 116 30.53 11.73 12.12
N PRO A 117 29.48 11.95 11.31
CA PRO A 117 28.75 10.85 10.68
C PRO A 117 29.72 9.94 9.91
N PRO A 118 29.66 8.62 10.12
CA PRO A 118 30.40 7.71 9.27
C PRO A 118 29.96 7.91 7.81
N ARG A 119 30.91 7.83 6.87
CA ARG A 119 30.57 7.83 5.44
C ARG A 119 29.69 6.60 5.20
N THR A 120 28.43 6.83 4.83
CA THR A 120 27.48 5.76 4.54
C THR A 120 28.03 4.89 3.42
N SER A 121 28.35 3.64 3.73
CA SER A 121 28.61 2.61 2.72
C SER A 121 27.26 2.14 2.18
N ALA A 122 26.69 2.89 1.25
CA ALA A 122 25.42 2.52 0.62
C ALA A 122 25.63 1.24 -0.20
N GLY A 123 25.12 0.11 0.28
CA GLY A 123 24.85 -1.04 -0.59
C GLY A 123 23.64 -0.71 -1.48
N ALA A 124 23.72 -0.98 -2.78
CA ALA A 124 22.73 -0.57 -3.78
C ALA A 124 21.27 -1.01 -3.52
N ARG A 125 21.01 -2.00 -2.63
CA ARG A 125 19.67 -2.54 -2.36
C ARG A 125 18.89 -1.86 -1.22
N GLU A 126 19.55 -1.07 -0.37
CA GLU A 126 18.90 -0.40 0.79
C GLU A 126 18.54 1.06 0.53
N VAL A 127 18.90 1.55 -0.65
CA VAL A 127 18.87 2.95 -1.05
C VAL A 127 17.47 3.57 -0.90
N PHE A 128 16.41 2.89 -1.35
CA PHE A 128 15.07 3.49 -1.40
C PHE A 128 14.43 3.80 -0.03
N PHE A 129 14.47 2.87 0.93
CA PHE A 129 13.84 3.09 2.24
C PHE A 129 14.59 4.13 3.07
N GLU A 130 15.93 4.10 3.00
CA GLU A 130 16.76 5.08 3.69
C GLU A 130 16.63 6.47 3.08
N GLU A 131 16.64 6.60 1.75
CA GLU A 131 16.37 7.87 1.04
C GLU A 131 15.02 8.45 1.45
N MET A 132 13.96 7.63 1.45
CA MET A 132 12.64 8.06 1.89
C MET A 132 12.65 8.60 3.33
N ILE A 133 13.38 7.96 4.25
CA ILE A 133 13.54 8.44 5.62
C ILE A 133 14.30 9.77 5.65
N ARG A 134 15.43 9.84 4.95
CA ARG A 134 16.31 11.02 4.91
C ARG A 134 15.59 12.24 4.37
N GLU A 135 14.91 12.12 3.23
CA GLU A 135 14.12 13.22 2.66
C GLU A 135 13.07 13.75 3.64
N ARG A 136 12.47 12.87 4.44
CA ARG A 136 11.47 13.27 5.44
C ARG A 136 12.11 13.99 6.61
N LEU A 137 13.24 13.49 7.10
CA LEU A 137 14.00 14.13 8.17
C LEU A 137 14.54 15.49 7.72
N GLU A 138 14.97 15.63 6.47
CA GLU A 138 15.44 16.88 5.90
C GLU A 138 14.34 17.95 5.86
N ARG A 139 13.14 17.57 5.39
CA ARG A 139 11.97 18.46 5.40
C ARG A 139 11.59 18.86 6.82
N ALA A 140 11.60 17.90 7.76
CA ALA A 140 11.31 18.16 9.16
C ALA A 140 12.37 19.05 9.83
N ALA A 141 13.65 18.84 9.50
CA ALA A 141 14.77 19.62 10.02
C ALA A 141 14.63 21.10 9.67
N ARG A 142 14.16 21.41 8.46
CA ARG A 142 13.85 22.78 8.02
C ARG A 142 12.70 23.41 8.81
N VAL A 143 11.64 22.65 9.09
CA VAL A 143 10.46 23.16 9.80
C VAL A 143 10.74 23.38 11.28
N PHE A 144 11.38 22.41 11.95
CA PHE A 144 11.63 22.47 13.39
C PHE A 144 12.98 23.08 13.76
N GLN A 145 13.76 23.51 12.76
CA GLN A 145 15.11 24.07 12.93
C GLN A 145 16.01 23.14 13.77
N ALA A 146 15.92 21.84 13.52
CA ALA A 146 16.59 20.80 14.31
C ALA A 146 17.43 19.88 13.41
N PRO A 147 18.63 19.43 13.84
CA PRO A 147 19.52 18.61 13.02
C PRO A 147 19.10 17.13 13.00
N LEU A 148 17.87 16.85 12.55
CA LEU A 148 17.26 15.53 12.63
C LEU A 148 18.00 14.44 11.83
N GLU A 149 18.59 14.78 10.69
CA GLU A 149 19.44 13.85 9.94
C GLU A 149 20.71 13.49 10.71
N ARG A 150 21.37 14.47 11.32
CA ARG A 150 22.55 14.24 12.18
C ARG A 150 22.18 13.37 13.37
N GLN A 151 21.00 13.58 13.96
CA GLN A 151 20.49 12.72 15.03
C GLN A 151 20.27 11.30 14.54
N PHE A 152 19.63 11.12 13.39
CA PHE A 152 19.39 9.81 12.81
C PHE A 152 20.68 9.05 12.55
N ASP A 153 21.69 9.67 11.94
CA ASP A 153 22.98 9.03 11.67
C ASP A 153 23.71 8.64 12.98
N PHE A 154 23.57 9.46 14.02
CA PHE A 154 24.11 9.15 15.35
C PHE A 154 23.42 7.94 15.97
N GLU A 155 22.08 7.90 15.98
CA GLU A 155 21.31 6.77 16.48
C GLU A 155 21.60 5.49 15.70
N LEU A 156 21.71 5.60 14.37
CA LEU A 156 22.08 4.49 13.50
C LEU A 156 23.47 3.96 13.86
N SER A 157 24.45 4.83 14.04
CA SER A 157 25.81 4.43 14.45
C SER A 157 25.83 3.72 15.80
N VAL A 158 25.06 4.22 16.78
CA VAL A 158 24.94 3.58 18.10
C VAL A 158 24.30 2.20 17.99
N LEU A 159 23.22 2.08 17.21
CA LEU A 159 22.50 0.81 17.05
C LEU A 159 23.28 -0.21 16.24
N SER A 160 23.90 0.19 15.11
CA SER A 160 24.77 -0.68 14.32
C SER A 160 25.98 -1.15 15.14
N GLY A 161 26.54 -0.32 16.03
CA GLY A 161 27.59 -0.73 16.94
C GLY A 161 27.17 -1.81 17.96
N ARG A 162 25.88 -1.92 18.27
CA ARG A 162 25.34 -2.93 19.21
C ARG A 162 24.86 -4.21 18.52
N HIS A 163 24.17 -4.07 17.40
CA HIS A 163 23.52 -5.19 16.70
C HIS A 163 24.30 -5.72 15.51
N GLY A 164 25.35 -5.01 15.10
CA GLY A 164 26.09 -5.29 13.89
C GLY A 164 25.32 -4.93 12.62
N GLU A 165 25.95 -5.19 11.48
CA GLU A 165 25.34 -5.10 10.16
C GLU A 165 24.91 -6.49 9.68
N SER A 166 23.87 -6.54 8.87
CA SER A 166 23.50 -7.78 8.21
C SER A 166 24.63 -8.18 7.24
N PRO A 167 25.05 -9.46 7.21
CA PRO A 167 26.04 -9.89 6.24
C PRO A 167 25.49 -9.72 4.82
N ALA A 168 26.37 -9.50 3.83
CA ALA A 168 25.96 -9.39 2.43
C ALA A 168 25.10 -10.60 1.97
N SER A 169 25.35 -11.77 2.54
CA SER A 169 24.58 -12.99 2.29
C SER A 169 23.11 -12.91 2.74
N ALA A 170 22.78 -12.09 3.74
CA ALA A 170 21.38 -11.87 4.14
C ALA A 170 20.58 -11.16 3.02
N TYR A 171 21.24 -10.34 2.20
CA TYR A 171 20.61 -9.68 1.06
C TYR A 171 20.61 -10.54 -0.20
N SER A 172 21.61 -11.41 -0.37
CA SER A 172 21.55 -12.41 -1.44
C SER A 172 20.46 -13.46 -1.17
N ALA A 173 20.19 -13.77 0.11
CA ALA A 173 19.07 -14.62 0.53
C ALA A 173 17.69 -14.00 0.22
N ALA A 174 17.62 -12.69 -0.02
CA ALA A 174 16.41 -12.07 -0.56
C ALA A 174 16.09 -12.61 -1.98
N GLY A 175 17.05 -13.24 -2.66
CA GLY A 175 16.94 -13.74 -4.03
C GLY A 175 17.52 -12.78 -5.07
N PRO A 176 17.88 -13.28 -6.26
CA PRO A 176 18.22 -12.45 -7.41
C PRO A 176 16.97 -11.77 -7.97
N TYR A 177 17.12 -10.54 -8.46
CA TYR A 177 16.01 -9.77 -9.02
C TYR A 177 15.40 -10.45 -10.25
N GLU A 178 16.23 -11.17 -10.99
CA GLU A 178 15.94 -11.74 -12.30
C GLU A 178 15.13 -13.04 -12.21
N SER A 179 15.33 -13.85 -11.17
CA SER A 179 14.65 -15.15 -11.01
C SER A 179 13.76 -15.25 -9.76
N GLY A 180 13.57 -14.14 -9.06
CA GLY A 180 12.68 -14.04 -7.90
C GLY A 180 13.38 -13.51 -6.66
N TYR A 181 12.88 -12.41 -6.11
CA TYR A 181 13.32 -11.80 -4.88
C TYR A 181 12.15 -11.58 -3.91
N HIS A 182 12.39 -11.50 -2.61
CA HIS A 182 11.37 -11.17 -1.62
C HIS A 182 11.17 -9.65 -1.57
N PRO A 183 10.06 -9.11 -2.09
CA PRO A 183 9.80 -7.68 -2.01
C PRO A 183 9.69 -7.26 -0.55
N GLY A 184 10.37 -6.17 -0.20
CA GLY A 184 10.40 -5.67 1.17
C GLY A 184 11.12 -6.59 2.15
N TRP A 185 12.10 -7.40 1.71
CA TRP A 185 12.97 -8.17 2.60
C TRP A 185 13.60 -7.29 3.67
N ARG A 186 13.39 -7.62 4.94
CA ARG A 186 13.74 -6.80 6.12
C ARG A 186 14.71 -7.54 7.03
N PRO A 187 16.01 -7.57 6.70
CA PRO A 187 17.03 -8.13 7.57
C PRO A 187 17.23 -7.23 8.80
N ILE A 188 18.07 -7.65 9.75
CA ILE A 188 18.23 -6.94 11.03
C ILE A 188 18.67 -5.48 10.84
N SER A 189 19.55 -5.19 9.89
CA SER A 189 19.98 -3.83 9.53
C SER A 189 18.84 -2.92 9.06
N ALA A 190 17.77 -3.45 8.45
CA ALA A 190 16.59 -2.66 8.11
C ALA A 190 15.76 -2.31 9.35
N GLU A 191 15.71 -3.21 10.34
CA GLU A 191 15.11 -2.96 11.64
C GLU A 191 15.94 -1.99 12.48
N THR A 192 17.28 -2.07 12.41
CA THR A 192 18.22 -1.11 13.01
C THR A 192 17.96 0.30 12.49
N ARG A 193 17.83 0.49 11.16
CA ARG A 193 17.51 1.80 10.56
C ARG A 193 16.13 2.31 10.95
N THR A 194 15.11 1.44 10.92
CA THR A 194 13.76 1.82 11.35
C THR A 194 13.77 2.26 12.82
N SER A 195 14.51 1.56 13.67
CA SER A 195 14.67 1.90 15.08
C SER A 195 15.45 3.21 15.26
N ALA A 196 16.53 3.45 14.51
CA ALA A 196 17.26 4.72 14.52
C ALA A 196 16.37 5.91 14.15
N TYR A 197 15.49 5.73 13.15
CA TYR A 197 14.50 6.74 12.77
C TYR A 197 13.52 7.02 13.92
N LEU A 198 12.99 5.97 14.56
CA LEU A 198 12.10 6.11 15.71
C LEU A 198 12.78 6.80 16.91
N ARG A 199 14.07 6.54 17.14
CA ARG A 199 14.87 7.25 18.15
C ARG A 199 15.09 8.72 17.80
N ALA A 200 15.31 9.05 16.53
CA ALA A 200 15.41 10.44 16.08
C ALA A 200 14.09 11.21 16.29
N LEU A 201 12.94 10.55 16.06
CA LEU A 201 11.62 11.12 16.39
C LEU A 201 11.44 11.30 17.91
N ALA A 202 11.83 10.32 18.71
CA ALA A 202 11.76 10.43 20.17
C ALA A 202 12.67 11.56 20.70
N TRP A 203 13.87 11.70 20.13
CA TRP A 203 14.75 12.82 20.42
C TRP A 203 14.10 14.16 20.07
N ALA A 204 13.46 14.26 18.90
CA ALA A 204 12.75 15.47 18.48
C ALA A 204 11.61 15.83 19.46
N ALA A 205 10.88 14.83 19.95
CA ALA A 205 9.82 15.01 20.95
C ALA A 205 10.35 15.64 22.26
N SER A 206 11.58 15.32 22.64
CA SER A 206 12.19 15.79 23.89
C SER A 206 12.97 17.10 23.75
N HIS A 207 13.40 17.48 22.53
CA HIS A 207 14.36 18.57 22.31
C HIS A 207 13.89 19.66 21.33
N THR A 208 12.70 19.53 20.78
CA THR A 208 12.14 20.48 19.80
C THR A 208 10.70 20.83 20.15
N SER A 209 10.12 21.78 19.41
CA SER A 209 8.70 22.11 19.48
C SER A 209 7.83 21.26 18.54
N ALA A 210 8.33 20.11 18.08
CA ALA A 210 7.60 19.23 17.17
C ALA A 210 6.26 18.77 17.80
N PRO A 211 5.11 19.04 17.15
CA PRO A 211 3.81 18.62 17.65
C PRO A 211 3.68 17.08 17.75
N ALA A 212 2.97 16.60 18.76
CA ALA A 212 2.80 15.16 19.01
C ALA A 212 2.10 14.43 17.87
N ASP A 213 1.07 15.04 17.28
CA ASP A 213 0.35 14.57 16.09
C ASP A 213 1.28 14.44 14.88
N TRP A 214 2.20 15.39 14.67
CA TRP A 214 3.21 15.30 13.63
C TRP A 214 4.15 14.12 13.87
N LEU A 215 4.64 13.92 15.09
CA LEU A 215 5.54 12.83 15.47
C LEU A 215 4.88 11.46 15.26
N LEU A 216 3.63 11.32 15.69
CA LEU A 216 2.84 10.11 15.51
C LEU A 216 2.58 9.85 14.02
N GLY A 217 2.22 10.88 13.24
CA GLY A 217 2.06 10.78 11.80
C GLY A 217 3.36 10.40 11.07
N ALA A 218 4.52 10.88 11.55
CA ALA A 218 5.83 10.50 11.03
C ALA A 218 6.16 9.03 11.34
N ALA A 219 5.91 8.59 12.59
CA ALA A 219 6.09 7.20 13.00
C ALA A 219 5.18 6.22 12.24
N ALA A 220 3.93 6.59 11.99
CA ALA A 220 2.98 5.78 11.23
C ALA A 220 3.49 5.41 9.83
N LYS A 221 4.28 6.29 9.19
CA LYS A 221 4.83 6.04 7.86
C LYS A 221 5.85 4.89 7.81
N VAL A 222 6.43 4.49 8.95
CA VAL A 222 7.29 3.30 9.03
C VAL A 222 6.58 2.09 9.62
N SER A 223 5.27 2.19 9.88
CA SER A 223 4.42 1.02 10.17
C SER A 223 4.50 0.04 9.00
N PRO A 224 4.72 -1.26 9.26
CA PRO A 224 4.78 -2.26 8.20
C PRO A 224 3.40 -2.61 7.63
N ALA A 225 2.31 -2.19 8.29
CA ALA A 225 0.93 -2.49 7.91
C ALA A 225 0.03 -1.27 8.08
N ASP A 226 -0.95 -1.15 7.18
CA ASP A 226 -2.13 -0.31 7.40
C ASP A 226 -3.20 -1.18 8.05
N LEU A 227 -3.71 -0.78 9.22
CA LEU A 227 -4.61 -1.60 10.03
C LEU A 227 -5.99 -1.76 9.38
N GLY A 228 -6.46 -0.77 8.62
CA GLY A 228 -7.73 -0.85 7.90
C GLY A 228 -7.60 -1.86 6.76
N LEU A 229 -6.59 -1.68 5.91
CA LEU A 229 -6.35 -2.60 4.80
C LEU A 229 -5.98 -4.01 5.28
N TRP A 230 -5.29 -4.16 6.41
CA TRP A 230 -4.96 -5.49 6.94
C TRP A 230 -6.21 -6.34 7.22
N GLY A 231 -7.31 -5.69 7.62
CA GLY A 231 -8.60 -6.36 7.82
C GLY A 231 -9.31 -6.77 6.52
N VAL A 232 -8.97 -6.14 5.39
CA VAL A 232 -9.56 -6.43 4.06
C VAL A 232 -8.95 -7.72 3.52
N ARG A 233 -9.78 -8.74 3.31
CA ARG A 233 -9.40 -10.04 2.78
C ARG A 233 -9.55 -10.07 1.25
N PRO A 234 -8.56 -10.61 0.53
CA PRO A 234 -8.70 -10.81 -0.90
C PRO A 234 -9.85 -11.76 -1.24
N THR A 235 -10.56 -11.43 -2.30
CA THR A 235 -11.67 -12.20 -2.87
C THR A 235 -11.21 -12.98 -4.12
N LYS A 236 -12.16 -13.53 -4.88
CA LYS A 236 -11.89 -14.13 -6.19
C LYS A 236 -11.87 -13.03 -7.26
N ALA A 237 -11.08 -13.23 -8.31
CA ALA A 237 -11.16 -12.39 -9.49
C ALA A 237 -12.61 -12.36 -10.03
N PRO A 238 -13.11 -11.22 -10.52
CA PRO A 238 -14.42 -11.14 -11.14
C PRO A 238 -14.55 -12.16 -12.28
N GLY A 239 -15.72 -12.78 -12.44
CA GLY A 239 -15.93 -13.80 -13.48
C GLY A 239 -15.74 -13.30 -14.92
N TRP A 240 -15.79 -11.99 -15.13
CA TRP A 240 -15.51 -11.35 -16.41
C TRP A 240 -14.03 -11.00 -16.63
N TRP A 241 -13.19 -11.08 -15.58
CA TRP A 241 -11.77 -10.78 -15.70
C TRP A 241 -11.12 -11.77 -16.68
N PRO A 242 -10.40 -11.30 -17.70
CA PRO A 242 -9.83 -12.19 -18.70
C PRO A 242 -8.78 -13.12 -18.08
N SER A 243 -8.84 -14.41 -18.43
CA SER A 243 -7.85 -15.43 -18.09
C SER A 243 -7.30 -16.05 -19.37
N LEU A 244 -6.06 -16.55 -19.37
CA LEU A 244 -5.52 -17.38 -20.45
C LEU A 244 -5.41 -18.82 -19.97
N ASP A 245 -6.08 -19.74 -20.66
CA ASP A 245 -6.17 -21.17 -20.27
C ASP A 245 -4.92 -21.96 -20.66
N THR A 246 -4.15 -21.44 -21.61
CA THR A 246 -2.93 -22.04 -22.15
C THR A 246 -1.87 -20.96 -22.30
N HIS A 247 -0.68 -21.22 -21.75
CA HIS A 247 0.50 -20.43 -22.04
C HIS A 247 1.03 -20.89 -23.41
N GLY A 248 1.07 -19.98 -24.38
CA GLY A 248 1.71 -20.26 -25.66
C GLY A 248 3.21 -20.51 -25.47
N ASP A 249 3.83 -21.24 -26.39
CA ASP A 249 5.29 -21.26 -26.45
C ASP A 249 5.78 -19.82 -26.68
N ALA A 250 6.86 -19.43 -26.02
CA ALA A 250 7.42 -18.07 -26.10
C ALA A 250 7.80 -17.63 -27.53
N ASN A 251 7.74 -18.53 -28.51
CA ASN A 251 7.95 -18.23 -29.94
C ASN A 251 6.71 -17.67 -30.64
N GLU A 252 5.57 -17.57 -29.95
CA GLU A 252 4.29 -17.05 -30.49
C GLU A 252 3.80 -15.78 -29.79
N ILE A 253 4.72 -14.88 -29.40
CA ILE A 253 4.42 -13.63 -28.67
C ILE A 253 3.27 -12.84 -29.30
N ASP A 254 3.33 -12.62 -30.62
CA ASP A 254 2.30 -11.85 -31.33
C ASP A 254 0.92 -12.52 -31.27
N SER A 255 0.87 -13.86 -31.32
CA SER A 255 -0.36 -14.64 -31.19
C SER A 255 -0.93 -14.57 -29.77
N GLU A 256 -0.06 -14.60 -28.75
CA GLU A 256 -0.45 -14.46 -27.35
C GLU A 256 -0.98 -13.05 -27.04
N VAL A 257 -0.31 -12.00 -27.54
CA VAL A 257 -0.80 -10.61 -27.46
C VAL A 257 -2.15 -10.47 -28.16
N ALA A 258 -2.28 -10.96 -29.40
CA ALA A 258 -3.54 -10.89 -30.14
C ALA A 258 -4.67 -11.65 -29.43
N THR A 259 -4.38 -12.80 -28.83
CA THR A 259 -5.35 -13.58 -28.05
C THR A 259 -5.75 -12.85 -26.77
N THR A 260 -4.79 -12.25 -26.07
CA THR A 260 -5.05 -11.40 -24.90
C THR A 260 -5.99 -10.26 -25.25
N LEU A 261 -5.70 -9.54 -26.34
CA LEU A 261 -6.53 -8.43 -26.81
C LEU A 261 -7.96 -8.88 -27.18
N ARG A 262 -8.12 -10.05 -27.83
CA ARG A 262 -9.45 -10.62 -28.10
C ARG A 262 -10.22 -10.90 -26.81
N LYS A 263 -9.58 -11.47 -25.80
CA LYS A 263 -10.22 -11.74 -24.50
C LYS A 263 -10.58 -10.45 -23.75
N VAL A 264 -9.72 -9.44 -23.78
CA VAL A 264 -10.01 -8.11 -23.24
C VAL A 264 -11.23 -7.50 -23.95
N ASN A 265 -11.24 -7.48 -25.28
CA ASN A 265 -12.37 -6.96 -26.06
C ASN A 265 -13.68 -7.70 -25.79
N ALA A 266 -13.64 -9.01 -25.53
CA ALA A 266 -14.83 -9.77 -25.14
C ALA A 266 -15.32 -9.39 -23.73
N ALA A 267 -14.40 -9.11 -22.80
CA ALA A 267 -14.72 -8.74 -21.42
C ALA A 267 -15.31 -7.32 -21.29
N VAL A 268 -15.07 -6.45 -22.27
CA VAL A 268 -15.56 -5.06 -22.28
C VAL A 268 -17.07 -4.94 -22.05
N GLN A 269 -17.85 -5.88 -22.59
CA GLN A 269 -19.32 -5.88 -22.42
C GLN A 269 -19.76 -6.06 -20.96
N ALA A 270 -18.91 -6.64 -20.11
CA ALA A 270 -19.20 -6.84 -18.69
C ALA A 270 -18.78 -5.65 -17.80
N TRP A 271 -18.10 -4.64 -18.35
CA TRP A 271 -17.70 -3.45 -17.57
C TRP A 271 -18.88 -2.57 -17.19
N ARG A 272 -20.03 -2.80 -17.83
CA ARG A 272 -21.33 -2.30 -17.42
C ARG A 272 -22.31 -3.47 -17.42
N SER A 273 -23.01 -3.67 -16.31
CA SER A 273 -24.02 -4.72 -16.20
C SER A 273 -25.21 -4.23 -15.38
N ASP A 274 -26.26 -5.05 -15.29
CA ASP A 274 -27.44 -4.75 -14.49
C ASP A 274 -27.04 -4.61 -13.01
N GLY A 275 -26.90 -3.36 -12.57
CA GLY A 275 -26.65 -2.98 -11.18
C GLY A 275 -25.30 -2.32 -10.90
N HIS A 276 -24.29 -2.46 -11.76
CA HIS A 276 -22.98 -1.84 -11.52
C HIS A 276 -22.19 -1.49 -12.78
N ALA A 277 -21.27 -0.54 -12.62
CA ALA A 277 -20.28 -0.15 -13.62
C ALA A 277 -18.86 -0.20 -13.03
N VAL A 278 -17.89 -0.68 -13.82
CA VAL A 278 -16.46 -0.65 -13.46
C VAL A 278 -15.96 0.79 -13.61
N LEU A 279 -15.49 1.39 -12.52
CA LEU A 279 -14.85 2.70 -12.56
C LEU A 279 -13.36 2.60 -12.86
N ALA A 280 -12.69 1.57 -12.32
CA ALA A 280 -11.30 1.26 -12.61
C ALA A 280 -11.01 -0.21 -12.28
N ALA A 281 -9.99 -0.77 -12.91
CA ALA A 281 -9.44 -2.06 -12.52
C ALA A 281 -7.96 -2.17 -12.87
N SER A 282 -7.22 -3.02 -12.18
CA SER A 282 -5.88 -3.43 -12.59
C SER A 282 -5.62 -4.85 -12.12
N GLY A 283 -5.04 -5.69 -12.96
CA GLY A 283 -4.70 -7.04 -12.55
C GLY A 283 -3.89 -7.81 -13.56
N CYS A 284 -3.37 -8.93 -13.09
CA CYS A 284 -2.73 -9.92 -13.93
C CYS A 284 -3.79 -10.75 -14.69
N ILE A 285 -3.61 -10.91 -16.00
CA ILE A 285 -4.37 -11.83 -16.86
C ILE A 285 -3.73 -13.22 -16.82
N SER A 286 -2.41 -13.26 -17.01
CA SER A 286 -1.60 -14.47 -16.97
C SER A 286 -0.17 -14.14 -16.53
N HIS A 287 0.46 -15.09 -15.86
CA HIS A 287 1.82 -14.93 -15.33
C HIS A 287 2.56 -16.26 -15.35
N THR A 288 3.70 -16.25 -16.03
CA THR A 288 4.70 -17.31 -16.01
C THR A 288 6.05 -16.72 -15.60
N ASN A 289 7.10 -17.54 -15.54
CA ASN A 289 8.45 -17.05 -15.34
C ASN A 289 9.02 -16.28 -16.54
N ARG A 290 8.39 -16.30 -17.72
CA ARG A 290 8.88 -15.67 -18.95
C ARG A 290 7.92 -14.66 -19.55
N THR A 291 6.64 -14.78 -19.24
CA THR A 291 5.57 -13.94 -19.81
C THR A 291 4.66 -13.42 -18.72
N GLN A 292 4.26 -12.15 -18.82
CA GLN A 292 3.21 -11.58 -17.98
C GLN A 292 2.34 -10.64 -18.79
N HIS A 293 1.04 -10.84 -18.69
CA HIS A 293 0.04 -9.96 -19.26
C HIS A 293 -0.73 -9.28 -18.14
N ASP A 294 -0.80 -7.97 -18.18
CA ASP A 294 -1.58 -7.14 -17.27
C ASP A 294 -2.61 -6.33 -18.04
N LEU A 295 -3.76 -6.11 -17.41
CA LEU A 295 -4.80 -5.21 -17.88
C LEU A 295 -5.01 -4.13 -16.84
N GLU A 296 -5.12 -2.89 -17.32
CA GLU A 296 -5.52 -1.74 -16.53
C GLU A 296 -6.67 -1.02 -17.25
N ILE A 297 -7.74 -0.74 -16.51
CA ILE A 297 -8.98 -0.12 -17.01
C ILE A 297 -9.21 1.17 -16.24
N ARG A 298 -9.62 2.23 -16.94
CA ARG A 298 -10.03 3.52 -16.36
C ARG A 298 -11.30 4.01 -17.03
N ALA A 299 -12.35 4.19 -16.25
CA ALA A 299 -13.58 4.81 -16.71
C ALA A 299 -13.49 6.34 -16.64
N PHE A 300 -14.22 6.99 -17.53
CA PHE A 300 -14.34 8.44 -17.58
C PHE A 300 -15.70 8.83 -18.17
N PHE A 301 -16.17 10.00 -17.79
CA PHE A 301 -17.29 10.65 -18.45
C PHE A 301 -16.78 11.57 -19.55
N GLN A 302 -17.50 11.58 -20.67
CA GLN A 302 -17.12 12.30 -21.88
C GLN A 302 -18.27 13.18 -22.38
N ARG A 303 -17.95 14.41 -22.78
CA ARG A 303 -18.74 15.24 -23.68
C ARG A 303 -17.88 15.63 -24.88
N THR A 304 -18.48 15.72 -26.06
CA THR A 304 -17.80 16.06 -27.30
C THR A 304 -18.26 17.43 -27.77
N ASP A 305 -17.34 18.39 -27.78
CA ASP A 305 -17.58 19.78 -28.17
C ASP A 305 -17.10 20.06 -29.62
N GLY A 306 -16.53 19.04 -30.30
CA GLY A 306 -16.03 19.13 -31.69
C GLY A 306 -15.58 17.79 -32.29
N PRO A 307 -15.12 17.77 -33.55
CA PRO A 307 -14.82 16.54 -34.28
C PRO A 307 -13.48 15.87 -33.92
N SER A 308 -12.58 16.56 -33.22
CA SER A 308 -11.25 16.05 -32.88
C SER A 308 -11.29 15.18 -31.63
N ARG A 309 -10.67 14.01 -31.73
CA ARG A 309 -10.66 12.99 -30.68
C ARG A 309 -9.24 12.77 -30.14
N PRO A 310 -9.04 12.69 -28.82
CA PRO A 310 -7.74 12.34 -28.25
C PRO A 310 -7.37 10.89 -28.57
N GLY A 311 -6.07 10.63 -28.73
CA GLY A 311 -5.57 9.26 -28.88
C GLY A 311 -5.78 8.45 -27.59
N SER A 312 -6.06 7.16 -27.71
CA SER A 312 -6.39 6.31 -26.55
C SER A 312 -5.23 6.21 -25.54
N GLU A 313 -3.98 6.26 -25.98
CA GLU A 313 -2.80 6.35 -25.09
C GLU A 313 -2.76 7.67 -24.33
N GLN A 314 -2.92 8.80 -25.01
CA GLN A 314 -2.97 10.13 -24.38
C GLN A 314 -4.07 10.22 -23.32
N LEU A 315 -5.26 9.72 -23.67
CA LEU A 315 -6.40 9.65 -22.77
C LEU A 315 -6.11 8.76 -21.56
N PHE A 316 -5.55 7.57 -21.76
CA PHE A 316 -5.24 6.64 -20.68
C PHE A 316 -4.18 7.20 -19.72
N GLU A 317 -3.10 7.80 -20.24
CA GLU A 317 -2.05 8.43 -19.43
C GLU A 317 -2.58 9.60 -18.61
N TYR A 318 -3.48 10.42 -19.18
CA TYR A 318 -4.18 11.44 -18.41
C TYR A 318 -4.95 10.81 -17.23
N LEU A 319 -5.80 9.82 -17.49
CA LEU A 319 -6.60 9.18 -16.44
C LEU A 319 -5.73 8.52 -15.35
N LYS A 320 -4.57 7.95 -15.73
CA LYS A 320 -3.60 7.35 -14.81
C LYS A 320 -2.86 8.38 -13.95
N SER A 321 -2.71 9.61 -14.45
CA SER A 321 -2.09 10.73 -13.71
C SER A 321 -2.98 11.28 -12.59
N VAL A 322 -4.29 11.01 -12.64
CA VAL A 322 -5.25 11.49 -11.65
C VAL A 322 -4.96 10.91 -10.26
N ARG A 323 -4.99 11.77 -9.27
CA ARG A 323 -4.75 11.46 -7.85
C ARG A 323 -6.02 11.81 -7.07
N SER A 324 -6.28 11.17 -5.94
CA SER A 324 -7.39 11.54 -5.07
C SER A 324 -6.94 11.34 -3.61
N PRO A 325 -6.12 12.28 -3.10
CA PRO A 325 -5.50 12.12 -1.79
C PRO A 325 -6.56 12.23 -0.68
N PHE A 326 -6.33 11.58 0.45
CA PHE A 326 -7.14 11.79 1.64
C PHE A 326 -7.03 13.22 2.16
N ARG A 327 -8.17 13.87 2.43
CA ARG A 327 -8.25 15.16 3.11
C ARG A 327 -8.08 15.02 4.61
N GLN A 328 -8.72 13.99 5.18
CA GLN A 328 -8.72 13.72 6.61
C GLN A 328 -8.71 12.22 6.84
N ARG A 329 -7.93 11.77 7.82
CA ARG A 329 -7.91 10.38 8.28
C ARG A 329 -8.30 10.34 9.76
N PRO A 330 -9.13 9.36 10.17
CA PRO A 330 -9.41 9.15 11.59
C PRO A 330 -8.17 8.66 12.35
N SER A 331 -7.23 8.01 11.65
CA SER A 331 -5.96 7.55 12.19
C SER A 331 -4.88 7.52 11.11
N PRO A 332 -3.63 7.87 11.42
CA PRO A 332 -2.52 7.73 10.48
C PRO A 332 -2.16 6.26 10.17
N LEU A 333 -2.73 5.29 10.91
CA LEU A 333 -2.53 3.85 10.70
C LEU A 333 -3.63 3.18 9.86
N ARG A 334 -4.66 3.93 9.47
CA ARG A 334 -5.81 3.39 8.74
C ARG A 334 -5.96 4.09 7.39
N PHE A 335 -6.29 3.28 6.39
CA PHE A 335 -6.56 3.76 5.04
C PHE A 335 -7.85 4.58 4.97
N GLU A 336 -8.76 4.39 5.91
CA GLU A 336 -10.06 5.05 5.99
C GLU A 336 -9.96 6.57 6.09
N GLY A 337 -11.06 7.25 5.73
CA GLY A 337 -11.18 8.70 5.88
C GLY A 337 -11.81 9.39 4.68
N ALA A 338 -11.85 10.72 4.75
CA ALA A 338 -12.43 11.58 3.72
C ALA A 338 -11.50 11.72 2.52
N ILE A 339 -12.05 11.56 1.32
CA ILE A 339 -11.32 11.62 0.06
C ILE A 339 -11.39 13.03 -0.51
N GLY A 340 -10.25 13.52 -0.97
CA GLY A 340 -10.13 14.81 -1.61
C GLY A 340 -10.31 14.75 -3.11
N ALA A 341 -10.95 15.79 -3.65
CA ALA A 341 -10.99 16.01 -5.08
C ALA A 341 -9.60 16.36 -5.59
N ASN A 342 -9.17 15.66 -6.65
CA ASN A 342 -8.10 16.07 -7.53
C ASN A 342 -8.40 15.44 -8.91
N GLY A 343 -8.24 16.20 -9.98
CA GLY A 343 -8.55 15.71 -11.35
C GLY A 343 -9.89 16.17 -11.89
N GLY A 344 -10.08 17.49 -11.90
CA GLY A 344 -11.19 18.19 -12.56
C GLY A 344 -11.48 17.72 -13.98
N ALA A 345 -12.66 18.09 -14.49
CA ALA A 345 -12.93 18.09 -15.92
C ALA A 345 -11.76 18.72 -16.70
N GLN A 346 -11.27 18.00 -17.72
CA GLN A 346 -10.16 18.45 -18.57
C GLN A 346 -10.55 18.37 -20.03
N GLU A 347 -10.13 19.39 -20.78
CA GLU A 347 -10.22 19.38 -22.24
C GLU A 347 -9.05 18.58 -22.83
N LEU A 348 -9.38 17.58 -23.66
CA LEU A 348 -8.44 16.77 -24.42
C LEU A 348 -8.89 16.73 -25.88
N ALA A 349 -8.19 17.44 -26.75
CA ALA A 349 -8.70 17.77 -28.08
C ALA A 349 -10.09 18.45 -27.95
N ASP A 350 -11.12 17.97 -28.65
CA ASP A 350 -12.46 18.54 -28.56
C ASP A 350 -13.34 17.78 -27.55
N TRP A 351 -12.75 17.00 -26.64
CA TRP A 351 -13.47 16.29 -25.60
C TRP A 351 -13.31 16.98 -24.25
N VAL A 352 -14.40 17.09 -23.51
CA VAL A 352 -14.36 17.32 -22.06
C VAL A 352 -14.42 15.97 -21.38
N VAL A 353 -13.38 15.65 -20.61
CA VAL A 353 -13.19 14.37 -19.93
C VAL A 353 -13.21 14.57 -18.42
N VAL A 354 -14.04 13.80 -17.73
CA VAL A 354 -14.11 13.73 -16.27
C VAL A 354 -13.70 12.33 -15.81
N PRO A 355 -12.57 12.15 -15.10
CA PRO A 355 -12.16 10.86 -14.56
C PRO A 355 -13.18 10.31 -13.56
N CYS A 356 -13.50 9.02 -13.65
CA CYS A 356 -14.39 8.37 -12.66
C CYS A 356 -13.66 7.95 -11.38
N SER A 357 -12.32 7.91 -11.40
CA SER A 357 -11.50 7.44 -10.29
C SER A 357 -10.17 8.15 -10.25
N GLY A 358 -9.57 8.23 -9.07
CA GLY A 358 -8.19 8.69 -8.90
C GLY A 358 -7.40 7.81 -7.96
N SER A 359 -6.08 7.81 -8.16
CA SER A 359 -5.18 7.00 -7.35
C SER A 359 -4.96 7.60 -5.98
N THR A 360 -4.90 6.73 -4.98
CA THR A 360 -4.67 7.08 -3.59
C THR A 360 -3.74 6.04 -2.94
N GLY A 361 -3.44 6.21 -1.66
CA GLY A 361 -2.59 5.28 -0.93
C GLY A 361 -2.66 5.45 0.57
N PRO A 362 -2.26 4.42 1.35
CA PRO A 362 -2.11 4.53 2.79
C PRO A 362 -0.97 5.48 3.16
N LEU A 363 -0.98 5.98 4.39
CA LEU A 363 0.15 6.75 4.93
C LEU A 363 1.33 5.83 5.31
N ALA A 364 1.01 4.63 5.81
CA ALA A 364 1.98 3.60 6.15
C ALA A 364 2.70 3.08 4.90
N PHE A 365 3.96 2.65 5.05
CA PHE A 365 4.75 2.04 3.97
C PHE A 365 4.20 0.66 3.55
N ILE A 366 3.27 0.07 4.31
CA ILE A 366 2.50 -1.16 4.04
C ILE A 366 3.33 -2.32 3.47
N VAL A 367 4.55 -2.53 3.95
CA VAL A 367 5.45 -3.57 3.42
C VAL A 367 4.82 -4.98 3.52
N TRP A 368 3.96 -5.22 4.51
CA TRP A 368 3.20 -6.48 4.66
C TRP A 368 2.11 -6.64 3.61
N GLN A 369 1.50 -5.54 3.16
CA GLN A 369 0.54 -5.51 2.06
C GLN A 369 1.18 -4.93 0.77
N GLY A 370 2.51 -5.04 0.61
CA GLY A 370 3.26 -4.33 -0.43
C GLY A 370 2.80 -4.67 -1.84
N TRP A 371 2.23 -5.86 -2.05
CA TRP A 371 1.62 -6.27 -3.31
C TRP A 371 0.43 -5.40 -3.73
N ARG A 372 -0.35 -4.87 -2.77
CA ARG A 372 -1.38 -3.86 -3.03
C ARG A 372 -0.75 -2.54 -3.43
N GLY A 373 0.28 -2.12 -2.70
CA GLY A 373 1.03 -0.90 -3.00
C GLY A 373 1.60 -0.89 -4.42
N LEU A 374 2.14 -2.03 -4.88
CA LEU A 374 2.67 -2.19 -6.25
C LEU A 374 1.59 -2.10 -7.33
N ARG A 375 0.35 -2.50 -7.02
CA ARG A 375 -0.81 -2.38 -7.94
C ARG A 375 -1.53 -1.03 -7.81
N GLY A 376 -1.22 -0.25 -6.78
CA GLY A 376 -1.90 1.00 -6.45
C GLY A 376 -3.29 0.81 -5.85
N PHE A 377 -3.81 1.88 -5.24
CA PHE A 377 -5.19 1.95 -4.77
C PHE A 377 -5.95 2.97 -5.61
N GLN A 378 -7.21 2.68 -5.91
CA GLN A 378 -8.11 3.64 -6.56
C GLN A 378 -9.28 3.93 -5.66
N CYS A 379 -9.79 5.14 -5.78
CA CYS A 379 -11.05 5.56 -5.17
C CYS A 379 -11.90 6.30 -6.20
N PRO A 380 -13.23 6.37 -6.01
CA PRO A 380 -14.10 7.11 -6.92
C PRO A 380 -13.71 8.58 -6.93
N SER A 381 -13.88 9.22 -8.09
CA SER A 381 -13.75 10.67 -8.19
C SER A 381 -14.80 11.33 -7.30
N PRO A 382 -14.44 12.31 -6.46
CA PRO A 382 -15.41 13.06 -5.68
C PRO A 382 -16.43 13.82 -6.51
N GLU A 383 -16.22 14.00 -7.82
CA GLU A 383 -17.19 14.63 -8.72
C GLU A 383 -18.44 13.79 -8.95
N LEU A 384 -18.42 12.49 -8.64
CA LEU A 384 -19.58 11.60 -8.81
C LEU A 384 -20.73 11.91 -7.83
N VAL A 385 -20.48 12.75 -6.82
CA VAL A 385 -21.43 13.11 -5.77
C VAL A 385 -21.22 14.56 -5.32
N ASP A 386 -22.26 15.21 -4.82
CA ASP A 386 -22.19 16.60 -4.35
C ASP A 386 -21.64 16.75 -2.90
N ALA A 387 -21.21 15.66 -2.29
CA ALA A 387 -20.81 15.62 -0.88
C ALA A 387 -19.54 14.79 -0.63
N GLU A 388 -19.03 14.84 0.59
CA GLU A 388 -17.78 14.17 0.97
C GLU A 388 -17.90 12.64 0.86
N ILE A 389 -17.04 12.03 0.05
CA ILE A 389 -16.87 10.57 0.02
C ILE A 389 -15.92 10.14 1.14
N ARG A 390 -16.29 9.08 1.86
CA ARG A 390 -15.47 8.45 2.91
C ARG A 390 -15.13 7.01 2.55
N ALA A 391 -13.86 6.65 2.66
CA ALA A 391 -13.39 5.27 2.57
C ALA A 391 -13.60 4.54 3.91
N ILE A 392 -14.16 3.34 3.86
CA ILE A 392 -14.44 2.47 5.00
C ILE A 392 -13.92 1.07 4.68
N CYS A 393 -13.00 0.54 5.49
CA CYS A 393 -12.50 -0.81 5.31
C CYS A 393 -13.51 -1.83 5.87
N ARG A 394 -13.98 -2.74 5.02
CA ARG A 394 -14.80 -3.89 5.39
C ARG A 394 -13.95 -5.17 5.37
N GLN A 395 -14.58 -6.31 5.65
CA GLN A 395 -13.88 -7.59 5.70
C GLN A 395 -13.32 -8.03 4.34
N ASP A 396 -13.95 -7.65 3.23
CA ASP A 396 -13.61 -8.10 1.87
C ASP A 396 -13.54 -6.96 0.85
N SER A 397 -13.84 -5.73 1.28
CA SER A 397 -13.83 -4.54 0.44
C SER A 397 -13.30 -3.30 1.16
N VAL A 398 -13.05 -2.26 0.38
CA VAL A 398 -13.12 -0.88 0.85
C VAL A 398 -14.36 -0.27 0.22
N ASP A 399 -15.32 0.09 1.05
CA ASP A 399 -16.52 0.80 0.62
C ASP A 399 -16.25 2.30 0.62
N TYR A 400 -16.77 2.98 -0.38
CA TYR A 400 -16.75 4.42 -0.51
C TYR A 400 -18.17 4.92 -0.34
N GLU A 401 -18.44 5.60 0.78
CA GLU A 401 -19.78 6.04 1.15
C GLU A 401 -19.91 7.56 1.14
N CYS A 402 -21.09 8.04 0.74
CA CYS A 402 -21.48 9.44 0.80
C CYS A 402 -22.85 9.54 1.48
N ALA A 403 -22.93 10.28 2.59
CA ALA A 403 -24.14 10.35 3.42
C ALA A 403 -24.74 8.99 3.84
N GLY A 404 -23.90 7.96 3.99
CA GLY A 404 -24.30 6.59 4.34
C GLY A 404 -24.75 5.73 3.15
N GLU A 405 -24.75 6.26 1.94
CA GLU A 405 -25.02 5.52 0.71
C GLU A 405 -23.73 5.08 0.02
N LEU A 406 -23.73 3.87 -0.54
CA LEU A 406 -22.59 3.33 -1.28
C LEU A 406 -22.42 4.07 -2.61
N VAL A 407 -21.26 4.70 -2.80
CA VAL A 407 -20.84 5.35 -4.05
C VAL A 407 -20.03 4.38 -4.91
N ALA A 408 -19.08 3.69 -4.30
CA ALA A 408 -18.26 2.70 -4.98
C ALA A 408 -17.73 1.66 -3.99
N GLN A 409 -17.26 0.53 -4.51
CA GLN A 409 -16.65 -0.54 -3.75
C GLN A 409 -15.35 -0.97 -4.45
N TRP A 410 -14.26 -1.00 -3.70
CA TRP A 410 -12.98 -1.55 -4.12
C TRP A 410 -12.78 -2.93 -3.52
N THR A 411 -12.48 -3.91 -4.35
CA THR A 411 -12.15 -5.28 -3.95
C THR A 411 -10.88 -5.72 -4.64
N ASP A 412 -10.12 -6.61 -3.99
CA ASP A 412 -8.92 -7.20 -4.57
C ASP A 412 -8.96 -8.73 -4.55
N TRP A 413 -8.05 -9.33 -5.30
CA TRP A 413 -7.82 -10.77 -5.32
C TRP A 413 -6.33 -11.07 -5.36
N SER A 414 -5.93 -12.16 -4.70
CA SER A 414 -4.53 -12.53 -4.53
C SER A 414 -4.01 -13.57 -5.52
N GLY A 415 -4.75 -13.86 -6.60
CA GLY A 415 -4.34 -14.75 -7.71
C GLY A 415 -3.41 -15.90 -7.29
N SER A 416 -2.20 -15.95 -7.87
CA SER A 416 -1.10 -16.84 -7.49
C SER A 416 0.01 -16.08 -6.75
N LEU A 417 -0.36 -15.21 -5.80
CA LEU A 417 0.59 -14.36 -5.07
C LEU A 417 1.66 -15.21 -4.37
N SER A 418 2.91 -14.95 -4.71
CA SER A 418 4.08 -15.56 -4.09
C SER A 418 4.69 -14.62 -3.04
N ALA A 419 5.44 -15.19 -2.10
CA ALA A 419 6.31 -14.44 -1.22
C ALA A 419 7.50 -13.81 -1.98
N THR A 420 7.75 -14.26 -3.22
CA THR A 420 8.76 -13.72 -4.14
C THR A 420 8.10 -12.97 -5.29
N ALA A 421 8.80 -11.98 -5.83
CA ALA A 421 8.46 -11.19 -7.00
C ALA A 421 9.64 -11.23 -7.97
N VAL A 422 9.40 -11.07 -9.27
CA VAL A 422 10.46 -10.85 -10.26
C VAL A 422 10.55 -9.35 -10.50
N ARG A 423 11.76 -8.81 -10.66
CA ARG A 423 11.93 -7.38 -10.96
C ARG A 423 11.17 -7.03 -12.25
N ASP A 424 10.61 -5.83 -12.28
CA ASP A 424 9.84 -5.28 -13.41
C ASP A 424 8.48 -5.98 -13.67
N LEU A 425 8.14 -7.00 -12.87
CA LEU A 425 6.84 -7.67 -12.89
C LEU A 425 5.97 -7.21 -11.72
N LEU A 426 4.69 -6.95 -12.01
CA LEU A 426 3.69 -6.70 -10.98
C LEU A 426 3.25 -8.04 -10.35
N PRO A 427 2.91 -8.09 -9.05
CA PRO A 427 2.47 -9.32 -8.40
C PRO A 427 1.23 -9.91 -9.08
N ALA A 428 1.13 -11.25 -9.16
CA ALA A 428 0.00 -11.98 -9.72
C ALA A 428 -1.28 -11.85 -8.86
N SER A 429 -1.85 -10.65 -8.91
CA SER A 429 -2.97 -10.13 -8.12
C SER A 429 -3.69 -9.08 -8.96
N GLY A 430 -4.83 -8.60 -8.47
CA GLY A 430 -5.51 -7.46 -9.05
C GLY A 430 -6.57 -6.89 -8.14
N TRP A 431 -7.20 -5.82 -8.60
CA TRP A 431 -8.28 -5.14 -7.93
C TRP A 431 -9.27 -4.56 -8.95
N VAL A 432 -10.48 -4.29 -8.47
CA VAL A 432 -11.53 -3.61 -9.21
C VAL A 432 -12.20 -2.59 -8.30
N LEU A 433 -12.51 -1.43 -8.86
CA LEU A 433 -13.38 -0.42 -8.29
C LEU A 433 -14.69 -0.39 -9.10
N VAL A 434 -15.81 -0.72 -8.46
CA VAL A 434 -17.14 -0.70 -9.08
C VAL A 434 -18.05 0.31 -8.40
N ALA A 435 -18.98 0.91 -9.14
CA ALA A 435 -20.03 1.77 -8.59
C ALA A 435 -21.42 1.21 -8.92
N PRO A 436 -22.42 1.42 -8.05
CA PRO A 436 -23.81 1.16 -8.40
C PRO A 436 -24.21 1.93 -9.66
N GLN A 437 -24.97 1.29 -10.54
CA GLN A 437 -25.38 1.90 -11.81
C GLN A 437 -26.15 3.22 -11.61
N ALA A 438 -26.91 3.33 -10.52
CA ALA A 438 -27.64 4.55 -10.16
C ALA A 438 -26.74 5.78 -9.94
N VAL A 439 -25.52 5.60 -9.42
CA VAL A 439 -24.56 6.69 -9.22
C VAL A 439 -24.09 7.23 -10.58
N VAL A 440 -23.77 6.31 -11.50
CA VAL A 440 -23.36 6.65 -12.87
C VAL A 440 -24.49 7.33 -13.64
N ASP A 441 -25.70 6.76 -13.57
CA ASP A 441 -26.85 7.27 -14.31
C ASP A 441 -27.26 8.66 -13.83
N ARG A 442 -27.21 8.90 -12.51
CA ARG A 442 -27.42 10.24 -11.94
C ARG A 442 -26.44 11.24 -12.52
N PHE A 443 -25.14 10.95 -12.44
CA PHE A 443 -24.11 11.86 -12.98
C PHE A 443 -24.29 12.10 -14.48
N THR A 444 -24.56 11.06 -15.28
CA THR A 444 -24.87 11.20 -16.71
C THR A 444 -26.11 12.07 -16.95
N SER A 445 -27.15 11.93 -16.14
CA SER A 445 -28.39 12.73 -16.29
C SER A 445 -28.19 14.21 -15.95
N GLU A 446 -27.37 14.51 -14.93
CA GLU A 446 -27.11 15.86 -14.45
C GLU A 446 -26.14 16.62 -15.37
N THR A 447 -25.10 15.93 -15.86
CA THR A 447 -24.03 16.55 -16.66
C THR A 447 -24.25 16.41 -18.17
N GLY A 448 -25.11 15.47 -18.59
CA GLY A 448 -25.24 15.07 -19.98
C GLY A 448 -24.02 14.32 -20.53
N MET A 449 -23.05 13.92 -19.71
CA MET A 449 -21.86 13.21 -20.18
C MET A 449 -22.11 11.70 -20.34
N ALA A 450 -21.49 11.08 -21.34
CA ALA A 450 -21.55 9.65 -21.56
C ALA A 450 -20.41 8.93 -20.82
N LEU A 451 -20.70 7.80 -20.16
CA LEU A 451 -19.67 6.94 -19.58
C LEU A 451 -18.93 6.17 -20.67
N ALA A 452 -17.60 6.18 -20.60
CA ALA A 452 -16.70 5.45 -21.47
C ALA A 452 -15.53 4.88 -20.65
N TRP A 453 -14.72 4.03 -21.29
CA TRP A 453 -13.54 3.40 -20.68
C TRP A 453 -12.34 3.51 -21.60
N ALA A 454 -11.16 3.73 -21.02
CA ALA A 454 -9.87 3.54 -21.66
C ALA A 454 -9.15 2.39 -20.97
N TRP A 455 -8.34 1.65 -21.72
CA TRP A 455 -7.61 0.51 -21.20
C TRP A 455 -6.21 0.40 -21.79
N GLU A 456 -5.32 -0.20 -21.01
CA GLU A 456 -3.96 -0.59 -21.39
C GLU A 456 -3.77 -2.08 -21.13
N VAL A 457 -3.26 -2.80 -22.12
CA VAL A 457 -2.69 -4.14 -21.95
C VAL A 457 -1.17 -4.02 -22.00
N THR A 458 -0.50 -4.34 -20.89
CA THR A 458 0.95 -4.44 -20.84
C THR A 458 1.36 -5.90 -20.87
N SER A 459 2.09 -6.29 -21.92
CA SER A 459 2.62 -7.64 -22.08
C SER A 459 4.14 -7.60 -21.98
N ARG A 460 4.71 -8.45 -21.10
CA ARG A 460 6.15 -8.51 -20.82
C ARG A 460 6.66 -9.90 -21.19
N PHE A 461 7.73 -9.97 -21.98
CA PHE A 461 8.31 -11.23 -22.47
C PHE A 461 9.81 -11.27 -22.29
N ARG A 462 10.36 -12.47 -22.09
CA ARG A 462 11.81 -12.69 -22.14
C ARG A 462 12.16 -14.09 -22.66
N ASP A 463 13.29 -14.16 -23.35
CA ASP A 463 13.79 -15.41 -23.95
C ASP A 463 14.33 -16.39 -22.89
N TYR A 464 14.86 -15.86 -21.78
CA TYR A 464 15.47 -16.66 -20.73
C TYR A 464 15.05 -16.14 -19.36
N ALA A 465 15.06 -17.01 -18.34
CA ALA A 465 14.68 -16.65 -16.97
C ALA A 465 15.57 -15.58 -16.32
N HIS A 466 16.68 -15.21 -16.94
CA HIS A 466 17.58 -14.14 -16.49
C HIS A 466 17.69 -12.96 -17.46
N GLY A 467 16.94 -12.97 -18.57
CA GLY A 467 16.91 -11.88 -19.54
C GLY A 467 16.06 -10.70 -19.07
N GLU A 468 16.27 -9.55 -19.70
CA GLU A 468 15.41 -8.37 -19.55
C GLU A 468 14.05 -8.61 -20.20
N PHE A 469 13.01 -7.99 -19.66
CA PHE A 469 11.68 -8.05 -20.24
C PHE A 469 11.56 -7.06 -21.40
N ILE A 470 11.15 -7.56 -22.55
CA ILE A 470 10.63 -6.76 -23.65
C ILE A 470 9.18 -6.42 -23.31
N VAL A 471 8.83 -5.14 -23.39
CA VAL A 471 7.51 -4.63 -23.00
C VAL A 471 6.75 -4.19 -24.24
N HIS A 472 5.56 -4.77 -24.44
CA HIS A 472 4.59 -4.36 -25.43
C HIS A 472 3.38 -3.74 -24.74
N ARG A 473 2.96 -2.56 -25.20
CA ARG A 473 1.77 -1.87 -24.72
C ARG A 473 0.76 -1.72 -25.84
N ALA A 474 -0.49 -2.04 -25.55
CA ALA A 474 -1.61 -1.80 -26.42
C ALA A 474 -2.67 -1.00 -25.67
N HIS A 475 -3.19 0.02 -26.32
CA HIS A 475 -4.21 0.89 -25.76
C HIS A 475 -5.50 0.77 -26.56
N GLY A 476 -6.62 1.01 -25.90
CA GLY A 476 -7.91 1.16 -26.55
C GLY A 476 -8.93 1.81 -25.64
N ASP A 477 -10.14 1.93 -26.15
CA ASP A 477 -11.26 2.54 -25.47
C ASP A 477 -12.58 1.93 -25.91
N HIS A 478 -13.61 2.15 -25.10
CA HIS A 478 -14.94 1.63 -25.31
C HIS A 478 -16.00 2.63 -24.83
N GLY A 479 -17.16 2.65 -25.49
CA GLY A 479 -18.29 3.51 -25.11
C GLY A 479 -18.14 4.98 -25.52
N THR A 480 -17.05 5.33 -26.21
CA THR A 480 -16.81 6.72 -26.66
C THR A 480 -17.78 7.15 -27.75
N THR A 481 -18.18 8.42 -27.74
CA THR A 481 -19.17 8.97 -28.67
C THR A 481 -18.64 10.18 -29.44
N MET A 482 -19.04 10.31 -30.71
CA MET A 482 -18.76 11.48 -31.56
C MET A 482 -19.99 12.39 -31.70
N VAL A 483 -21.05 12.16 -30.93
CA VAL A 483 -22.25 12.99 -30.98
C VAL A 483 -21.94 14.36 -30.37
N ILE A 484 -21.74 15.35 -31.25
CA ILE A 484 -21.62 16.77 -30.88
C ILE A 484 -22.98 17.20 -30.35
N ARG A 485 -23.06 17.57 -29.07
CA ARG A 485 -24.30 18.09 -28.49
C ARG A 485 -24.39 19.59 -28.80
N PRO A 486 -25.55 20.08 -29.28
CA PRO A 486 -25.74 21.47 -29.69
C PRO A 486 -25.71 22.46 -28.53
#